data_AF-A2AMJ0-F1
#
_entry.id   AF-A2AMJ0-F1
#
_cell.length_a   1.000
_cell.length_b   1.000
_cell.length_c   1.000
_cell.angle_alpha   90.00
_cell.angle_beta   90.00
_cell.angle_gamma   90.00
#
_symmetry.space_group_name_H-M   'P 1'
#
loop_
_entity.id
_entity.type
_entity.pdbx_description
1 polymer ?
#
loop_
_entity_poly.entity_id
_entity_poly.type
_entity_poly.pdbx_seq_one_letter_code
_entity_poly.pdbx_strand_id
1 'polypeptide(L)' 'MAAASTSSPVISQPQFTAMNEQQCFYNESIAFFYNRSGKYLATEWNTVSKLVMGLG' A
#
# COMPACT_ATOMS: atom_id res chain seq x y z
N MET A 1 -20.85 40.70 12.79
CA MET A 1 -20.30 39.93 13.92
C MET A 1 -20.19 38.47 13.48
N ALA A 2 -19.07 37.83 13.81
CA ALA A 2 -18.51 36.66 13.12
C ALA A 2 -19.34 35.37 13.20
N ALA A 3 -19.42 34.63 12.09
CA ALA A 3 -19.84 33.23 12.07
C ALA A 3 -18.60 32.34 12.20
N ALA A 4 -18.63 31.46 13.20
CA ALA A 4 -17.51 30.62 13.62
C ALA A 4 -17.04 29.67 12.52
N SER A 5 -15.72 29.65 12.28
CA SER A 5 -15.05 28.63 11.47
C SER A 5 -15.05 27.30 12.21
N THR A 6 -16.00 26.43 11.91
CA THR A 6 -15.94 25.02 12.32
C THR A 6 -15.00 24.28 11.37
N SER A 7 -13.76 24.04 11.80
CA SER A 7 -12.81 23.20 11.09
C SER A 7 -13.23 21.74 11.18
N SER A 8 -13.83 21.20 10.12
CA SER A 8 -14.00 19.76 9.97
C SER A 8 -12.62 19.09 9.99
N PRO A 9 -12.40 18.00 10.76
CA PRO A 9 -11.12 17.32 10.72
C PRO A 9 -10.93 16.76 9.32
N VAL A 10 -9.90 17.24 8.62
CA VAL A 10 -9.41 16.60 7.40
C VAL A 10 -8.88 15.24 7.84
N ILE A 11 -9.75 14.23 7.78
CA ILE A 11 -9.30 12.85 7.67
C ILE A 11 -8.45 12.85 6.42
N SER A 12 -7.13 12.78 6.61
CA SER A 12 -6.16 12.53 5.56
C SER A 12 -6.41 11.12 5.03
N GLN A 13 -7.51 10.95 4.30
CA GLN A 13 -7.65 9.82 3.41
C GLN A 13 -6.41 9.87 2.52
N PRO A 14 -5.61 8.77 2.43
CA PRO A 14 -4.58 8.73 1.43
C PRO A 14 -5.30 8.93 0.10
N GLN A 15 -5.07 10.08 -0.54
CA GLN A 15 -5.52 10.31 -1.90
C GLN A 15 -4.91 9.17 -2.69
N PHE A 16 -5.71 8.17 -3.02
CA PHE A 16 -5.39 7.28 -4.12
C PHE A 16 -5.60 8.15 -5.35
N THR A 17 -4.61 9.01 -5.63
CA THR A 17 -4.42 9.50 -6.98
C THR A 17 -4.35 8.21 -7.77
N ALA A 18 -5.38 7.91 -8.57
CA ALA A 18 -5.24 6.95 -9.64
C ALA A 18 -3.94 7.35 -10.30
N MET A 19 -2.88 6.57 -10.07
CA MET A 19 -1.53 6.93 -10.49
C MET A 19 -1.70 7.30 -11.95
N ASN A 20 -1.18 8.46 -12.37
CA ASN A 20 -1.27 8.95 -13.74
C ASN A 20 -1.25 7.74 -14.70
N GLU A 21 -2.10 7.63 -15.71
CA GLU A 21 -2.23 6.38 -16.50
C GLU A 21 -0.88 5.77 -16.95
N GLN A 22 0.17 6.60 -17.07
CA GLN A 22 1.57 6.22 -17.33
C GLN A 22 2.29 5.45 -16.18
N GLN A 23 1.81 5.55 -14.95
CA GLN A 23 2.30 4.95 -13.70
C GLN A 23 1.29 3.98 -13.07
N CYS A 24 0.15 3.75 -13.72
CA CYS A 24 -0.83 2.75 -13.31
C CYS A 24 -0.45 1.38 -13.88
N PHE A 25 0.40 0.66 -13.14
CA PHE A 25 0.98 -0.64 -13.53
C PHE A 25 0.02 -1.81 -13.30
N TYR A 26 -1.18 -1.77 -13.88
CA TYR A 26 -2.25 -2.74 -13.62
C TYR A 26 -1.93 -4.18 -14.04
N ASN A 27 -1.13 -4.36 -15.10
CA ASN A 27 -0.76 -5.68 -15.62
C ASN A 27 0.60 -6.16 -15.10
N GLU A 28 1.21 -5.43 -14.17
CA GLU A 28 2.46 -5.86 -13.56
C GLU A 28 2.21 -6.83 -12.41
N SER A 29 3.08 -7.82 -12.29
CA SER A 29 3.10 -8.73 -11.13
C SER A 29 3.44 -7.96 -9.85
N ILE A 30 3.02 -8.46 -8.69
CA ILE A 30 3.45 -7.93 -7.38
C ILE A 30 4.99 -7.83 -7.25
N ALA A 31 5.74 -8.70 -7.94
CA ALA A 31 7.21 -8.66 -7.98
C ALA A 31 7.76 -7.32 -8.47
N PHE A 32 7.06 -6.65 -9.39
CA PHE A 32 7.42 -5.33 -9.91
C PHE A 32 7.55 -4.30 -8.78
N PHE A 33 6.56 -4.28 -7.87
CA PHE A 33 6.51 -3.33 -6.76
C PHE A 33 7.56 -3.66 -5.67
N TYR A 34 7.77 -4.94 -5.37
CA TYR A 34 8.79 -5.37 -4.41
C TYR A 34 10.21 -5.06 -4.89
N ASN A 35 10.48 -5.29 -6.18
CA ASN A 35 11.77 -4.98 -6.79
C ASN A 35 12.08 -3.47 -6.73
N ARG A 36 11.12 -2.63 -7.15
CA ARG A 36 11.25 -1.17 -7.08
C ARG A 36 11.41 -0.63 -5.65
N SER A 37 10.82 -1.30 -4.67
CA SER A 37 10.88 -0.90 -3.26
C SER A 37 12.11 -1.45 -2.52
N GLY A 38 12.94 -2.27 -3.17
CA GLY A 38 14.05 -2.96 -2.51
C GLY A 38 13.60 -3.94 -1.41
N LYS A 39 12.36 -4.44 -1.48
CA LYS A 39 11.81 -5.38 -0.51
C LYS A 39 11.94 -6.81 -1.03
N TYR A 40 12.27 -7.73 -0.12
CA TYR A 40 12.37 -9.13 -0.45
C TYR A 40 10.98 -9.76 -0.63
N LEU A 41 10.81 -10.51 -1.71
CA LEU A 41 9.62 -11.30 -2.00
C LEU A 41 10.03 -12.78 -2.05
N ALA A 42 9.60 -13.55 -1.05
CA ALA A 42 9.88 -14.98 -1.00
C ALA A 42 9.07 -15.72 -2.08
N THR A 43 9.73 -16.58 -2.86
CA THR A 43 9.08 -17.45 -3.86
C THR A 43 8.83 -18.86 -3.34
N GLU A 44 9.37 -19.19 -2.17
CA GLU A 44 9.30 -20.51 -1.56
C GLU A 44 8.97 -20.44 -0.06
N TRP A 45 8.50 -21.57 0.46
CA TRP A 45 8.10 -21.68 1.85
C TRP A 45 9.28 -22.07 2.75
N ASN A 46 9.89 -21.08 3.39
CA ASN A 46 10.82 -21.34 4.49
C ASN A 46 10.04 -21.73 5.78
N THR A 47 10.73 -22.40 6.70
CA THR A 47 10.29 -22.78 8.04
C THR A 47 9.63 -21.63 8.79
N VAL A 48 10.19 -20.41 8.74
CA VAL A 48 9.60 -19.22 9.40
C VAL A 48 8.26 -18.83 8.75
N SER A 49 8.20 -18.84 7.42
CA SER A 49 6.96 -18.53 6.69
C SER A 49 5.84 -19.53 7.00
N LYS A 50 6.18 -20.82 7.11
CA LYS A 50 5.24 -21.88 7.51
C LYS A 50 4.76 -21.70 8.95
N LEU A 51 5.67 -21.32 9.85
CA LEU A 51 5.36 -21.09 11.25
C LEU A 51 4.37 -19.93 11.43
N VAL A 52 4.61 -18.79 10.79
CA VAL A 52 3.74 -17.60 10.90
C VAL A 52 2.33 -17.88 10.36
N MET A 53 2.20 -18.61 9.25
CA MET A 53 0.89 -18.99 8.73
C MET A 53 0.13 -19.99 9.61
N GLY A 54 0.84 -20.88 10.31
CA GLY A 54 0.22 -21.89 11.17
C GLY A 54 -0.26 -21.37 12.52
N LEU A 55 0.14 -20.15 12.91
CA LEU A 55 -0.19 -19.51 14.18
C LEU A 55 -1.36 -18.51 14.09
N GLY A 56 -2.10 -18.52 12.96
CA GLY A 56 -3.20 -17.59 12.65
C GLY A 56 -4.29 -17.49 13.70
#